data_AF-A0A6P0IKF7-F1
#
_entry.id   AF-A0A6P0IKF7-F1
#
_cell.length_a   1.000
_cell.length_b   1.000
_cell.length_c   1.000
_cell.angle_alpha   90.00
_cell.angle_beta   90.00
_cell.angle_gamma   90.00
#
_symmetry.space_group_name_H-M   'P 1'
#
loop_
_entity.id
_entity.type
_entity.pdbx_description
1 polymer ?
#
loop_
_entity_poly.entity_id
_entity_poly.type
_entity_poly.pdbx_seq_one_letter_code
_entity_poly.pdbx_strand_id
1 'polypeptide(L)'
;AIAELVGGNGFIAAFCAGLTLGNTAPSICDCLYEFGEAEGQLLVLLIFMIYGSMMVFPALDEVNWQMGLYAVATLTIARMVGVAISVIGMKLRWYTILFLGWFGPRGVASILYGLLILEGDGIQGSEVMFSTMVVTVLISVFAHGLTAFPGANWYGKHMARFKATHDMPELMPRSEMPVRLSWRK
;
A
#
# COMPACT_ATOMS: atom_id res chain seq x y z
N ALA A 1 8.16 1.68 21.77
CA ALA A 1 8.72 1.99 23.10
C ALA A 1 8.09 3.25 23.74
N ILE A 2 8.60 4.48 23.54
CA ILE A 2 8.10 5.66 24.28
C ILE A 2 6.61 5.95 24.01
N ALA A 3 6.18 5.84 22.75
CA ALA A 3 4.77 6.03 22.39
C ALA A 3 3.84 5.01 23.08
N GLU A 4 4.26 3.75 23.20
CA GLU A 4 3.47 2.69 23.84
C GLU A 4 3.34 2.91 25.35
N LEU A 5 4.34 3.50 26.01
CA LEU A 5 4.29 3.80 27.45
C LEU A 5 3.15 4.76 27.81
N VAL A 6 2.72 5.61 26.87
CA VAL A 6 1.59 6.53 27.04
C VAL A 6 0.31 6.02 26.35
N GLY A 7 0.28 4.75 25.94
CA GLY A 7 -0.85 4.14 25.23
C GLY A 7 -0.99 4.53 23.75
N GLY A 8 0.04 5.13 23.16
CA GLY A 8 0.10 5.49 21.74
C GLY A 8 0.60 4.36 20.84
N ASN A 9 0.39 4.51 19.52
CA ASN A 9 0.85 3.55 18.52
C ASN A 9 2.28 3.89 18.04
N GLY A 10 3.22 2.97 18.23
CA GLY A 10 4.62 3.14 17.84
C GLY A 10 4.83 3.39 16.34
N PHE A 11 4.03 2.77 15.47
CA PHE A 11 4.12 2.96 14.02
C PHE A 11 3.69 4.37 13.60
N ILE A 12 2.59 4.87 14.17
CA ILE A 12 2.11 6.24 13.90
C ILE A 12 3.12 7.26 14.43
N ALA A 13 3.68 7.03 15.62
CA ALA A 13 4.70 7.90 16.18
C ALA A 13 5.96 7.98 15.30
N ALA A 14 6.44 6.85 14.80
CA ALA A 14 7.57 6.79 13.88
C ALA A 14 7.27 7.50 12.54
N PHE A 15 6.06 7.30 11.98
CA PHE A 15 5.62 8.00 10.77
C PHE A 15 5.58 9.52 10.96
N CYS A 16 4.99 9.99 12.06
CA CYS A 16 4.93 11.42 12.38
C CYS A 16 6.33 12.01 12.62
N ALA A 17 7.24 11.27 13.25
CA ALA A 17 8.62 11.70 13.43
C ALA A 17 9.34 11.86 12.08
N GLY A 18 9.21 10.88 11.18
CA GLY A 18 9.77 10.95 9.82
C GLY A 18 9.18 12.11 9.01
N LEU A 19 7.87 12.30 9.06
CA LEU A 19 7.19 13.43 8.41
C LEU A 19 7.68 14.77 8.96
N THR A 20 7.85 14.89 10.27
CA THR A 20 8.35 16.11 10.91
C THR A 20 9.78 16.39 10.45
N LEU A 21 10.67 15.39 10.55
CA LEU A 21 12.08 15.51 10.18
C LEU A 21 12.24 15.94 8.72
N GLY A 22 11.48 15.32 7.81
CA GLY A 22 11.50 15.66 6.37
C GLY A 22 11.09 17.09 6.05
N ASN A 23 10.28 17.72 6.92
CA ASN A 23 9.85 19.12 6.75
C ASN A 23 10.74 20.11 7.51
N THR A 24 11.41 19.70 8.60
CA THR A 24 12.18 20.62 9.45
C THR A 24 13.69 20.60 9.21
N ALA A 25 14.26 19.48 8.75
CA ALA A 25 15.71 19.31 8.63
C ALA A 25 16.14 18.65 7.30
N PRO A 26 15.76 19.22 6.14
CA PRO A 26 15.99 18.61 4.83
C PRO A 26 17.46 18.31 4.52
N SER A 27 18.40 19.09 5.07
CA SER A 27 19.85 18.90 4.85
C SER A 27 20.42 17.61 5.46
N ILE A 28 19.75 17.00 6.44
CA ILE A 28 20.15 15.73 7.06
C ILE A 28 19.44 14.55 6.37
N CYS A 29 18.31 14.84 5.72
CA CYS A 29 17.43 13.83 5.17
C CYS A 29 18.01 13.10 3.96
N ASP A 30 18.87 13.71 3.14
CA ASP A 30 19.39 13.07 1.92
C ASP A 30 20.10 11.74 2.21
N CYS A 31 21.00 11.73 3.19
CA CYS A 31 21.71 10.51 3.61
C CYS A 31 20.78 9.53 4.35
N LEU A 32 19.90 10.04 5.20
CA LEU A 32 18.94 9.20 5.93
C LEU A 32 17.92 8.53 5.02
N TYR A 33 17.53 9.17 3.92
CA TYR A 33 16.60 8.61 2.95
C TYR A 33 17.24 7.48 2.15
N GLU A 34 18.46 7.68 1.63
CA GLU A 34 19.15 6.61 0.89
C GLU A 34 19.39 5.39 1.78
N PHE A 35 19.83 5.61 3.02
CA PHE A 35 20.02 4.53 3.99
C PHE A 35 18.70 3.86 4.37
N GLY A 36 17.67 4.65 4.73
CA GLY A 36 16.38 4.14 5.14
C GLY A 36 15.59 3.45 4.02
N GLU A 37 15.76 3.88 2.77
CA GLU A 37 15.19 3.22 1.60
C GLU A 37 15.86 1.86 1.38
N ALA A 38 17.20 1.79 1.40
CA ALA A 38 17.92 0.53 1.23
C ALA A 38 17.63 -0.47 2.35
N GLU A 39 17.68 -0.03 3.61
CA GLU A 39 17.38 -0.87 4.77
C GLU A 39 15.89 -1.29 4.77
N GLY A 40 14.99 -0.34 4.52
CA GLY A 40 13.56 -0.60 4.43
C GLY A 40 13.24 -1.62 3.34
N GLN A 41 13.86 -1.49 2.16
CA GLN A 41 13.69 -2.43 1.07
C GLN A 41 14.24 -3.82 1.43
N LEU A 42 15.41 -3.89 2.07
CA LEU A 42 15.99 -5.15 2.54
C LEU A 42 15.08 -5.85 3.56
N LEU A 43 14.53 -5.11 4.52
CA LEU A 43 13.59 -5.65 5.51
C LEU A 43 12.28 -6.11 4.85
N VAL A 44 11.76 -5.36 3.89
CA VAL A 44 10.56 -5.76 3.12
C VAL A 44 10.82 -7.05 2.35
N LEU A 45 11.98 -7.17 1.70
CA LEU A 45 12.41 -8.40 1.01
C LEU A 45 12.50 -9.58 1.97
N LEU A 46 13.10 -9.38 3.16
CA LEU A 46 13.19 -10.40 4.20
C LEU A 46 11.80 -10.84 4.67
N ILE A 47 10.89 -9.89 4.92
CA ILE A 47 9.51 -10.17 5.35
C ILE A 47 8.79 -10.99 4.29
N PHE A 48 8.88 -10.59 3.01
CA PHE A 48 8.22 -11.34 1.93
C PHE A 48 8.86 -12.71 1.69
N MET A 49 10.16 -12.86 1.90
CA MET A 49 10.84 -14.15 1.85
C MET A 49 10.32 -15.08 2.95
N ILE A 50 10.23 -14.62 4.21
CA ILE A 50 9.70 -15.40 5.34
C ILE A 50 8.22 -15.71 5.12
N TYR A 51 7.43 -14.71 4.70
CA TYR A 51 6.02 -14.88 4.36
C TYR A 51 5.82 -15.98 3.31
N GLY A 52 6.57 -15.91 2.21
CA GLY A 52 6.48 -16.91 1.13
C GLY A 52 6.91 -18.31 1.57
N SER A 53 7.96 -18.42 2.37
CA SER A 53 8.51 -19.71 2.77
C SER A 53 7.74 -20.38 3.91
N MET A 54 7.25 -19.61 4.89
CA MET A 54 6.65 -20.14 6.12
C MET A 54 5.12 -20.02 6.18
N MET A 55 4.53 -18.97 5.58
CA MET A 55 3.09 -18.70 5.76
C MET A 55 2.24 -19.18 4.60
N VAL A 56 2.74 -19.09 3.36
CA VAL A 56 1.92 -19.36 2.17
C VAL A 56 1.53 -20.83 2.06
N PHE A 57 2.45 -21.78 2.24
CA PHE A 57 2.12 -23.21 2.08
C PHE A 57 1.07 -23.69 3.09
N PRO A 58 1.19 -23.45 4.41
CA PRO A 58 0.15 -23.83 5.37
C PRO A 58 -1.20 -23.18 5.07
N ALA A 59 -1.22 -21.90 4.68
CA ALA A 59 -2.47 -21.21 4.34
C ALA A 59 -3.14 -21.76 3.07
N LEU A 60 -2.38 -22.35 2.14
CA LEU A 60 -2.93 -23.00 0.95
C LEU A 60 -3.56 -24.35 1.27
N ASP A 61 -3.07 -25.08 2.27
CA ASP A 61 -3.68 -26.35 2.70
C ASP A 61 -5.06 -26.14 3.34
N GLU A 62 -5.27 -24.98 3.96
CA GLU A 62 -6.54 -24.58 4.58
C GLU A 62 -7.46 -23.77 3.64
N VAL A 63 -7.02 -23.54 2.40
CA VAL A 63 -7.73 -22.62 1.50
C VAL A 63 -9.12 -23.15 1.16
N ASN A 64 -10.10 -22.27 1.29
CA ASN A 64 -11.46 -22.54 0.85
C ASN A 64 -11.93 -21.47 -0.14
N TRP A 65 -13.00 -21.78 -0.88
CA TRP A 65 -13.52 -20.87 -1.89
C TRP A 65 -14.03 -19.55 -1.28
N GLN A 66 -14.48 -19.57 -0.01
CA GLN A 66 -14.92 -18.37 0.71
C GLN A 66 -13.76 -17.39 0.96
N MET A 67 -12.56 -17.90 1.31
CA MET A 67 -11.35 -17.09 1.46
C MET A 67 -10.97 -16.42 0.13
N GLY A 68 -11.02 -17.19 -0.97
CA GLY A 68 -10.79 -16.66 -2.31
C GLY A 68 -11.79 -15.57 -2.71
N LEU A 69 -13.08 -15.81 -2.47
CA LEU A 69 -14.13 -14.82 -2.71
C LEU A 69 -13.92 -13.56 -1.86
N TYR A 70 -13.61 -13.72 -0.57
CA TYR A 70 -13.33 -12.60 0.33
C TYR A 70 -12.12 -11.78 -0.13
N ALA A 71 -11.03 -12.45 -0.52
CA ALA A 71 -9.84 -11.80 -1.05
C ALA A 71 -10.18 -10.97 -2.29
N VAL A 72 -10.87 -11.55 -3.28
CA VAL A 72 -11.25 -10.84 -4.49
C VAL A 72 -12.19 -9.67 -4.18
N ALA A 73 -13.20 -9.87 -3.33
CA ALA A 73 -14.15 -8.84 -2.95
C ALA A 73 -13.49 -7.66 -2.22
N THR A 74 -12.54 -7.92 -1.33
CA THR A 74 -11.84 -6.86 -0.58
C THR A 74 -10.81 -6.11 -1.42
N LEU A 75 -10.12 -6.80 -2.33
CA LEU A 75 -9.17 -6.19 -3.26
C LEU A 75 -9.85 -5.37 -4.35
N THR A 76 -11.08 -5.73 -4.73
CA THR A 76 -11.83 -5.03 -5.79
C THR A 76 -12.92 -4.15 -5.22
N ILE A 77 -14.03 -4.70 -4.73
CA ILE A 77 -15.21 -3.95 -4.32
C ILE A 77 -14.89 -2.99 -3.18
N ALA A 78 -14.38 -3.50 -2.06
CA ALA A 78 -14.12 -2.66 -0.89
C ALA A 78 -13.11 -1.55 -1.21
N ARG A 79 -12.08 -1.88 -2.01
CA ARG A 79 -11.05 -0.93 -2.40
C ARG A 79 -11.56 0.12 -3.39
N MET A 80 -12.19 -0.30 -4.48
CA MET A 80 -12.70 0.58 -5.54
C MET A 80 -13.75 1.53 -5.00
N VAL A 81 -14.68 1.02 -4.19
CA VAL A 81 -15.72 1.85 -3.56
C VAL A 81 -15.09 2.83 -2.57
N GLY A 82 -14.18 2.38 -1.72
CA GLY A 82 -13.48 3.27 -0.78
C GLY A 82 -12.72 4.39 -1.48
N VAL A 83 -12.01 4.07 -2.57
CA VAL A 83 -11.31 5.07 -3.39
C VAL A 83 -12.31 6.00 -4.08
N ALA A 84 -13.35 5.47 -4.71
CA ALA A 84 -14.37 6.28 -5.38
C ALA A 84 -15.03 7.29 -4.41
N ILE A 85 -15.31 6.87 -3.19
CA ILE A 85 -15.85 7.75 -2.13
C ILE A 85 -14.82 8.82 -1.74
N SER A 86 -13.55 8.44 -1.55
CA SER A 86 -12.49 9.38 -1.14
C SER A 86 -12.23 10.51 -2.16
N VAL A 87 -12.59 10.28 -3.43
CA VAL A 87 -12.37 11.22 -4.53
C VAL A 87 -13.63 11.95 -5.00
N ILE A 88 -14.75 11.80 -4.28
CA ILE A 88 -15.98 12.56 -4.57
C ILE A 88 -15.66 14.06 -4.49
N GLY A 89 -16.06 14.80 -5.52
CA GLY A 89 -15.82 16.25 -5.62
C GLY A 89 -14.52 16.64 -6.32
N MET A 90 -13.57 15.72 -6.53
CA MET A 90 -12.34 16.01 -7.30
C MET A 90 -12.55 16.02 -8.81
N LYS A 91 -13.76 15.66 -9.30
CA LYS A 91 -14.15 15.62 -10.72
C LYS A 91 -13.18 14.79 -11.58
N LEU A 92 -12.58 13.77 -10.99
CA LEU A 92 -11.71 12.83 -11.70
C LEU A 92 -12.53 11.97 -12.66
N ARG A 93 -11.93 11.61 -13.78
CA ARG A 93 -12.50 10.72 -14.78
C ARG A 93 -12.54 9.30 -14.22
N TRP A 94 -13.58 8.56 -14.60
CA TRP A 94 -13.83 7.21 -14.09
C TRP A 94 -12.66 6.24 -14.28
N TYR A 95 -11.90 6.36 -15.38
CA TYR A 95 -10.73 5.52 -15.64
C TYR A 95 -9.58 5.78 -14.65
N THR A 96 -9.45 7.01 -14.13
CA THR A 96 -8.43 7.37 -13.12
C THR A 96 -8.85 6.85 -11.78
N ILE A 97 -10.14 6.94 -11.45
CA ILE A 97 -10.71 6.36 -10.23
C ILE A 97 -10.51 4.84 -10.22
N LEU A 98 -10.79 4.16 -11.33
CA LEU A 98 -10.56 2.72 -11.46
C LEU A 98 -9.08 2.35 -11.36
N PHE A 99 -8.20 3.11 -12.02
CA PHE A 99 -6.76 2.88 -11.93
C PHE A 99 -6.26 3.04 -10.49
N LEU A 100 -6.65 4.14 -9.83
CA LEU A 100 -6.30 4.42 -8.43
C LEU A 100 -6.89 3.38 -7.46
N GLY A 101 -8.11 2.93 -7.74
CA GLY A 101 -8.79 1.89 -6.96
C GLY A 101 -8.14 0.52 -7.15
N TRP A 102 -7.71 0.18 -8.37
CA TRP A 102 -7.05 -1.10 -8.66
C TRP A 102 -5.67 -1.16 -8.03
N PHE A 103 -4.82 -0.14 -8.22
CA PHE A 103 -3.43 -0.18 -7.77
C PHE A 103 -3.28 0.20 -6.29
N GLY A 104 -3.84 -0.62 -5.41
CA GLY A 104 -3.66 -0.55 -3.96
C GLY A 104 -3.25 -1.90 -3.36
N PRO A 105 -2.06 -2.42 -3.70
CA PRO A 105 -1.63 -3.74 -3.26
C PRO A 105 -1.56 -3.82 -1.72
N ARG A 106 -2.02 -4.94 -1.17
CA ARG A 106 -1.78 -5.32 0.21
C ARG A 106 -0.31 -5.72 0.37
N GLY A 107 0.35 -5.14 1.38
CA GLY A 107 1.77 -5.36 1.65
C GLY A 107 2.05 -5.76 3.09
N VAL A 108 3.25 -5.40 3.55
CA VAL A 108 3.83 -5.78 4.86
C VAL A 108 2.93 -5.46 6.06
N ALA A 109 2.22 -4.32 6.04
CA ALA A 109 1.32 -3.97 7.14
C ALA A 109 0.21 -5.02 7.39
N SER A 110 -0.27 -5.68 6.34
CA SER A 110 -1.30 -6.72 6.49
C SER A 110 -0.74 -7.97 7.18
N ILE A 111 0.50 -8.34 6.84
CA ILE A 111 1.22 -9.47 7.44
C ILE A 111 1.43 -9.19 8.94
N LEU A 112 1.91 -7.98 9.26
CA LEU A 112 2.12 -7.55 10.64
C LEU A 112 0.81 -7.61 11.46
N TYR A 113 -0.28 -7.03 10.98
CA TYR A 113 -1.56 -7.09 11.70
C TYR A 113 -2.11 -8.50 11.81
N GLY A 114 -1.90 -9.36 10.81
CA GLY A 114 -2.25 -10.77 10.89
C GLY A 114 -1.50 -11.49 12.01
N LEU A 115 -0.20 -11.24 12.14
CA LEU A 115 0.61 -11.78 13.24
C LEU A 115 0.14 -11.26 14.61
N LEU A 116 -0.16 -9.97 14.73
CA LEU A 116 -0.70 -9.40 15.97
C LEU A 116 -2.05 -10.03 16.37
N ILE A 117 -2.88 -10.41 15.39
CA ILE A 117 -4.14 -11.11 15.65
C ILE A 117 -3.89 -12.55 16.13
N LEU A 118 -2.89 -13.24 15.56
CA LEU A 118 -2.53 -14.58 16.01
C LEU A 118 -1.94 -14.59 17.42
N GLU A 119 -1.11 -13.60 17.76
CA GLU A 119 -0.54 -13.44 19.11
C GLU A 119 -1.56 -12.96 20.14
N GLY A 120 -2.67 -12.36 19.69
CA GLY A 120 -3.72 -11.85 20.57
C GLY A 120 -4.55 -12.98 21.19
N ASP A 121 -4.37 -13.20 22.48
CA ASP A 121 -5.19 -14.17 23.23
C ASP A 121 -6.69 -13.84 23.17
N GLY A 122 -7.52 -14.87 22.98
CA GLY A 122 -8.98 -14.77 23.07
C GLY A 122 -9.72 -14.35 21.79
N ILE A 123 -9.02 -14.19 20.65
CA ILE A 123 -9.68 -13.93 19.37
C ILE A 123 -10.18 -15.23 18.76
N GLN A 124 -11.49 -15.45 18.80
CA GLN A 124 -12.11 -16.61 18.18
C GLN A 124 -11.94 -16.57 16.65
N GLY A 125 -11.37 -17.63 16.08
CA GLY A 125 -11.13 -17.74 14.64
C GLY A 125 -9.92 -16.96 14.13
N SER A 126 -8.96 -16.62 15.01
CA SER A 126 -7.70 -15.96 14.64
C SER A 126 -6.94 -16.71 13.53
N GLU A 127 -6.91 -18.04 13.57
CA GLU A 127 -6.31 -18.89 12.53
C GLU A 127 -6.98 -18.67 11.16
N VAL A 128 -8.31 -18.71 11.09
CA VAL A 128 -9.05 -18.49 9.84
C VAL A 128 -8.82 -17.07 9.32
N MET A 129 -8.81 -16.07 10.20
CA MET A 129 -8.51 -14.68 9.82
C MET A 129 -7.09 -14.55 9.26
N PHE A 130 -6.12 -15.21 9.88
CA PHE A 130 -4.73 -15.23 9.46
C PHE A 130 -4.57 -15.92 8.10
N SER A 131 -5.09 -17.14 7.93
CA SER A 131 -5.05 -17.87 6.65
C SER A 131 -5.73 -17.07 5.54
N THR A 132 -6.87 -16.43 5.83
CA THR A 132 -7.55 -15.52 4.88
C THR A 132 -6.68 -14.31 4.51
N MET A 133 -6.00 -13.71 5.49
CA MET A 133 -5.08 -12.59 5.27
C MET A 133 -3.91 -13.01 4.36
N VAL A 134 -3.29 -14.16 4.63
CA VAL A 134 -2.21 -14.71 3.80
C VAL A 134 -2.70 -14.92 2.36
N VAL A 135 -3.82 -15.62 2.16
CA VAL A 135 -4.38 -15.82 0.81
C VAL A 135 -4.69 -14.49 0.11
N THR A 136 -5.20 -13.50 0.84
CA THR A 136 -5.48 -12.16 0.30
C THR A 136 -4.21 -11.42 -0.12
N VAL A 137 -3.15 -11.46 0.69
CA VAL A 137 -1.85 -10.86 0.35
C VAL A 137 -1.23 -11.58 -0.85
N LEU A 138 -1.31 -12.91 -0.91
CA LEU A 138 -0.82 -13.70 -2.03
C LEU A 138 -1.49 -13.30 -3.35
N ILE A 139 -2.82 -13.32 -3.38
CA ILE A 139 -3.60 -12.90 -4.55
C ILE A 139 -3.27 -11.46 -4.93
N SER A 140 -3.16 -10.58 -3.94
CA SER A 140 -2.79 -9.17 -4.17
C SER A 140 -1.42 -9.03 -4.83
N VAL A 141 -0.38 -9.70 -4.33
CA VAL A 141 0.98 -9.60 -4.89
C VAL A 141 0.99 -10.03 -6.35
N PHE A 142 0.37 -11.17 -6.68
CA PHE A 142 0.32 -11.65 -8.07
C PHE A 142 -0.57 -10.78 -8.96
N ALA A 143 -1.79 -10.44 -8.52
CA ALA A 143 -2.73 -9.66 -9.32
C ALA A 143 -2.16 -8.28 -9.64
N HIS A 144 -1.67 -7.53 -8.64
CA HIS A 144 -1.12 -6.19 -8.85
C HIS A 144 0.25 -6.23 -9.50
N GLY A 145 1.10 -7.20 -9.18
CA GLY A 145 2.43 -7.36 -9.78
C GLY A 145 2.35 -7.63 -11.29
N LEU A 146 1.51 -8.60 -11.70
CA LEU A 146 1.32 -8.94 -13.12
C LEU A 146 0.61 -7.82 -13.89
N THR A 147 -0.30 -7.10 -13.24
CA THR A 147 -1.05 -6.01 -13.90
C THR A 147 -0.34 -4.65 -13.86
N ALA A 148 0.72 -4.46 -13.06
CA ALA A 148 1.40 -3.17 -12.88
C ALA A 148 1.88 -2.57 -14.21
N PHE A 149 2.73 -3.28 -14.93
CA PHE A 149 3.26 -2.80 -16.21
C PHE A 149 2.18 -2.59 -17.29
N PRO A 150 1.31 -3.57 -17.60
CA PRO A 150 0.29 -3.37 -18.62
C PRO A 150 -0.75 -2.32 -18.21
N GLY A 151 -1.11 -2.24 -16.93
CA GLY A 151 -2.04 -1.25 -16.39
C GLY A 151 -1.49 0.16 -16.48
N ALA A 152 -0.23 0.38 -16.11
CA ALA A 152 0.43 1.68 -16.24
C ALA A 152 0.49 2.14 -17.71
N ASN A 153 0.82 1.23 -18.63
CA ASN A 153 0.85 1.54 -20.07
C ASN A 153 -0.56 1.85 -20.62
N TRP A 154 -1.56 1.07 -20.20
CA TRP A 154 -2.96 1.31 -20.56
C TRP A 154 -3.43 2.69 -20.09
N TYR A 155 -3.18 3.02 -18.82
CA TYR A 155 -3.56 4.32 -18.24
C TYR A 155 -2.84 5.48 -18.94
N GLY A 156 -1.52 5.36 -19.14
CA GLY A 156 -0.71 6.35 -19.84
C GLY A 156 -1.20 6.62 -21.27
N LYS A 157 -1.52 5.57 -22.03
CA LYS A 157 -2.09 5.70 -23.39
C LYS A 157 -3.44 6.39 -23.38
N HIS A 158 -4.31 6.06 -22.43
CA HIS A 158 -5.61 6.71 -22.30
C HIS A 158 -5.46 8.19 -21.92
N MET A 159 -4.49 8.53 -21.06
CA MET A 159 -4.25 9.93 -20.66
C MET A 159 -3.68 10.75 -21.81
N ALA A 160 -2.75 10.16 -22.58
CA ALA A 160 -2.14 10.82 -23.73
C ALA A 160 -3.16 11.26 -24.79
N ARG A 161 -4.25 10.49 -24.98
CA ARG A 161 -5.35 10.84 -25.90
C ARG A 161 -6.08 12.12 -25.51
N PHE A 162 -6.08 12.48 -24.23
CA PHE A 162 -6.77 13.66 -23.71
C PHE A 162 -5.82 14.80 -23.35
N LYS A 163 -4.51 14.65 -23.55
CA LYS A 163 -3.48 15.65 -23.26
C LYS A 163 -3.65 16.96 -24.05
N ALA A 164 -4.45 16.96 -25.11
CA ALA A 164 -4.82 18.15 -25.87
C ALA A 164 -5.82 19.07 -25.13
N THR A 165 -6.51 18.57 -24.10
CA THR A 165 -7.51 19.32 -23.34
C THR A 165 -6.92 19.73 -21.98
N HIS A 166 -6.55 21.01 -21.82
CA HIS A 166 -5.95 21.54 -20.58
C HIS A 166 -6.92 21.61 -19.38
N ASP A 167 -8.18 21.22 -19.56
CA ASP A 167 -9.25 21.32 -18.54
C ASP A 167 -9.38 20.10 -17.61
N MET A 168 -8.43 19.16 -17.65
CA MET A 168 -8.51 17.94 -16.84
C MET A 168 -7.80 18.09 -15.49
N PRO A 169 -8.49 17.88 -14.34
CA PRO A 169 -7.88 17.92 -13.02
C PRO A 169 -6.66 17.01 -12.87
N GLU A 170 -6.62 15.89 -13.60
CA GLU A 170 -5.55 14.89 -13.58
C GLU A 170 -4.25 15.35 -14.25
N LEU A 171 -4.34 16.29 -15.19
CA LEU A 171 -3.21 16.81 -15.95
C LEU A 171 -2.87 18.26 -15.59
N MET A 172 -3.59 18.85 -14.61
CA MET A 172 -3.26 20.17 -14.13
C MET A 172 -1.81 20.16 -13.62
N PRO A 173 -0.97 21.11 -14.05
CA PRO A 173 0.38 21.25 -13.52
C PRO A 173 0.25 21.60 -12.03
N ARG A 174 0.43 20.59 -11.17
CA ARG A 174 0.60 20.80 -9.74
C ARG A 174 2.06 21.18 -9.55
N SER A 175 2.31 22.20 -8.74
CA SER A 175 3.63 22.36 -8.15
C SER A 175 3.95 21.03 -7.50
N GLU A 176 4.95 20.32 -8.01
CA GLU A 176 5.48 19.16 -7.31
C GLU A 176 5.79 19.66 -5.90
N MET A 177 5.14 19.10 -4.89
CA MET A 177 5.66 19.24 -3.53
C MET A 177 7.11 18.75 -3.63
N PRO A 178 8.11 19.49 -3.14
CA PRO A 178 9.50 19.13 -3.35
C PRO A 178 9.77 17.78 -2.68
N VAL A 179 9.55 16.69 -3.42
CA VAL A 179 9.94 15.32 -3.03
C VAL A 179 11.46 15.18 -3.07
N ARG A 180 12.11 16.09 -3.80
CA ARG A 180 13.48 16.53 -3.61
C ARG A 180 13.46 18.05 -3.74
N LEU A 181 13.96 18.76 -2.74
CA LEU A 181 14.36 20.14 -2.96
C LEU A 181 15.47 20.10 -4.02
N SER A 182 15.15 20.33 -5.29
CA SER A 182 16.15 20.68 -6.29
C SER A 182 16.67 22.06 -5.93
N TRP A 183 17.57 22.10 -4.94
CA TRP A 183 18.31 23.30 -4.60
C TRP A 183 19.17 23.65 -5.80
N ARG A 184 18.68 24.63 -6.56
CA ARG A 184 19.52 25.50 -7.38
C ARG A 184 20.75 25.90 -6.55
N LYS A 185 21.92 25.56 -7.07
CA LYS A 185 23.06 26.48 -7.16
C LYS A 185 23.59 26.42 -8.58
#